data_AF-A0A6B3GY95-F1
#
_entry.id   AF-A0A6B3GY95-F1
#
_cell.length_a   1.000
_cell.length_b   1.000
_cell.length_c   1.000
_cell.angle_alpha   90.00
_cell.angle_beta   90.00
_cell.angle_gamma   90.00
#
_symmetry.space_group_name_H-M   'P 1'
#
loop_
_entity.id
_entity.type
_entity.pdbx_description
1 polymer ?
#
loop_
_entity_poly.entity_id
_entity_poly.type
_entity_poly.pdbx_seq_one_letter_code
_entity_poly.pdbx_strand_id
1 'polypeptide(L)'
;AAHASGVAADLVAGVRVLKGLRAERAAVARYRTTSQASREANVRAARAAALQTGLMLTLTGAFIALVALVGGRLVLSGSIGLGALVSAVGLALFLPGPISVLAWVGAELARARASAARIADVLAAPGETTGG
;
A
#
# COMPACT_ATOMS: atom_id res chain seq x y z
N ALA A 1 1.69 -4.02 12.26
CA ALA A 1 1.22 -5.04 13.23
C ALA A 1 1.48 -4.60 14.68
N ALA A 2 2.72 -4.25 15.07
CA ALA A 2 3.05 -3.85 16.44
C ALA A 2 2.25 -2.65 17.01
N HIS A 3 1.93 -1.65 16.18
CA HIS A 3 1.14 -0.48 16.62
C HIS A 3 -0.33 -0.82 16.95
N ALA A 4 -0.88 -1.88 16.35
CA ALA A 4 -2.26 -2.31 16.63
C ALA A 4 -2.35 -3.03 17.99
N SER A 5 -1.31 -3.78 18.38
CA SER A 5 -1.24 -4.47 19.67
C SER A 5 -1.05 -3.51 20.84
N GLY A 6 -0.24 -2.47 20.68
CA GLY A 6 -0.05 -1.44 21.72
C GLY A 6 -1.33 -0.66 22.03
N VAL A 7 -2.07 -0.26 20.99
CA VAL A 7 -3.35 0.46 21.14
C VAL A 7 -4.44 -0.44 21.74
N ALA A 8 -4.43 -1.75 21.43
CA ALA A 8 -5.38 -2.70 22.00
C ALA A 8 -5.17 -2.93 23.51
N ALA A 9 -3.91 -2.94 23.98
CA ALA A 9 -3.59 -3.09 25.39
C ALA A 9 -4.06 -1.87 26.21
N ASP A 10 -3.84 -0.65 25.71
CA ASP A 10 -4.30 0.59 26.35
C ASP A 10 -5.84 0.68 26.41
N LEU A 11 -6.53 0.23 25.36
CA LEU A 11 -7.99 0.24 25.31
C LEU A 11 -8.63 -0.72 26.32
N VAL A 12 -8.04 -1.90 26.55
CA VAL A 12 -8.53 -2.88 27.53
C VAL A 12 -8.28 -2.40 28.96
N ALA A 13 -7.19 -1.66 29.20
CA ALA A 13 -6.89 -1.07 30.51
C ALA A 13 -7.87 0.08 30.88
N GLY A 14 -8.32 0.88 29.91
CA GLY A 14 -9.16 2.06 30.16
C GLY A 14 -10.65 1.80 30.46
N VAL A 15 -11.19 0.62 30.12
CA VAL A 15 -12.64 0.32 30.26
C VAL A 15 -13.08 0.20 31.72
N ARG A 16 -12.19 -0.21 32.64
CA ARG A 16 -12.49 -0.28 34.08
C ARG A 16 -12.60 1.10 34.73
N VAL A 17 -11.84 2.08 34.23
CA VAL A 17 -11.85 3.46 34.72
C VAL A 17 -13.12 4.21 34.27
N LEU A 18 -13.59 3.96 33.04
CA LEU A 18 -14.80 4.59 32.49
C LEU A 18 -16.11 4.16 33.17
N LYS A 19 -16.19 2.92 33.66
CA LYS A 19 -17.40 2.39 34.34
C LYS A 19 -17.61 2.99 35.75
N GLY A 20 -16.59 3.54 36.39
CA GLY A 20 -16.69 4.13 37.72
C GLY A 20 -17.29 5.55 37.77
N LEU A 21 -17.35 6.26 36.64
CA LEU A 21 -17.67 7.70 36.58
C LEU A 21 -18.99 8.05 35.88
N ARG A 22 -19.84 7.07 35.50
CA ARG A 22 -21.06 7.28 34.67
C ARG A 22 -20.79 8.08 33.37
N ALA A 23 -19.61 7.95 32.77
CA ALA A 23 -19.16 8.73 31.60
C ALA A 23 -19.47 8.06 30.24
N GLU A 24 -20.49 7.19 30.16
CA GLU A 24 -20.81 6.37 28.97
C GLU A 24 -21.06 7.20 27.71
N ARG A 25 -21.72 8.37 27.84
CA ARG A 25 -21.96 9.27 26.69
C ARG A 25 -20.67 9.88 26.15
N ALA A 26 -19.70 10.20 27.01
CA ALA A 26 -18.39 10.70 26.60
C ALA A 26 -17.55 9.61 25.92
N ALA A 27 -17.64 8.36 26.40
CA ALA A 27 -17.00 7.21 25.75
C ALA A 27 -17.60 6.92 24.36
N VAL A 28 -18.93 6.96 24.21
CA VAL A 28 -19.60 6.76 22.92
C VAL A 28 -19.26 7.88 21.93
N ALA A 29 -19.22 9.13 22.38
CA ALA A 29 -18.80 10.26 21.54
C ALA A 29 -17.34 10.09 21.07
N ARG A 30 -16.42 9.75 21.99
CA ARG A 30 -14.99 9.49 21.68
C ARG A 30 -14.83 8.30 20.72
N TYR A 31 -15.58 7.23 20.92
CA TYR A 31 -15.59 6.06 20.04
C TYR A 31 -16.08 6.41 18.62
N ARG A 32 -17.15 7.20 18.47
CA ARG A 32 -17.63 7.67 17.16
C ARG A 32 -16.57 8.50 16.44
N THR A 33 -15.91 9.43 17.12
CA THR A 33 -14.83 10.25 16.51
C THR A 33 -13.63 9.40 16.08
N THR A 34 -13.16 8.48 16.93
CA THR A 34 -12.03 7.61 16.57
C THR A 34 -12.39 6.64 15.44
N SER A 35 -13.61 6.08 15.46
CA SER A 35 -14.07 5.18 14.40
C SER A 35 -14.23 5.87 13.05
N GLN A 36 -14.66 7.14 13.02
CA GLN A 36 -14.72 7.95 11.80
C GLN A 36 -13.31 8.17 11.22
N ALA A 37 -12.34 8.54 12.05
CA ALA A 37 -10.95 8.72 11.63
C ALA A 37 -10.34 7.43 11.05
N SER A 38 -10.59 6.27 11.69
CA SER A 38 -10.17 4.96 11.16
C SER A 38 -10.87 4.62 9.85
N ARG A 39 -12.16 4.93 9.70
CA ARG A 39 -12.92 4.69 8.46
C ARG A 39 -12.35 5.53 7.31
N GLU A 40 -12.07 6.81 7.53
CA GLU A 40 -11.45 7.66 6.50
C GLU A 40 -10.05 7.18 6.12
N ALA A 41 -9.23 6.77 7.10
CA ALA A 41 -7.91 6.19 6.84
C ALA A 41 -8.01 4.91 5.99
N ASN A 42 -8.96 4.03 6.32
CA ASN A 42 -9.22 2.82 5.53
C ASN A 42 -9.71 3.13 4.12
N VAL A 43 -10.58 4.13 3.94
CA VAL A 43 -11.05 4.55 2.60
C VAL A 43 -9.90 5.13 1.78
N ARG A 44 -9.03 5.93 2.38
CA ARG A 44 -7.82 6.47 1.71
C ARG A 44 -6.89 5.33 1.29
N ALA A 45 -6.64 4.36 2.17
CA ALA A 45 -5.83 3.19 1.86
C ALA A 45 -6.45 2.32 0.76
N ALA A 46 -7.77 2.07 0.82
CA ALA A 46 -8.50 1.32 -0.20
C ALA A 46 -8.47 2.02 -1.57
N ARG A 47 -8.60 3.36 -1.62
CA ARG A 47 -8.45 4.13 -2.86
C ARG A 47 -7.06 4.01 -3.46
N ALA A 48 -6.01 4.10 -2.64
CA ALA A 48 -4.64 3.92 -3.11
C ALA A 48 -4.40 2.52 -3.68
N ALA A 49 -4.89 1.48 -2.99
CA ALA A 49 -4.81 0.10 -3.47
C ALA A 49 -5.60 -0.08 -4.78
N ALA A 50 -6.81 0.48 -4.88
CA ALA A 50 -7.62 0.41 -6.09
C ALA A 50 -6.96 1.11 -7.28
N LEU A 51 -6.35 2.28 -7.08
CA LEU A 51 -5.61 2.99 -8.12
C LEU A 51 -4.40 2.18 -8.60
N GLN A 52 -3.64 1.58 -7.68
CA GLN A 52 -2.49 0.75 -8.02
C GLN A 52 -2.90 -0.48 -8.85
N THR A 53 -3.93 -1.21 -8.41
CA THR A 53 -4.43 -2.39 -9.12
C THR A 53 -5.02 -2.00 -10.48
N GLY A 54 -5.82 -0.93 -10.53
CA GLY A 54 -6.43 -0.44 -11.75
C GLY A 54 -5.38 -0.02 -12.78
N LEU A 55 -4.39 0.76 -12.36
CA LEU A 55 -3.30 1.22 -13.23
C LEU A 55 -2.51 0.03 -13.79
N MET A 56 -2.17 -0.96 -12.96
CA MET A 56 -1.45 -2.15 -13.42
C MET A 56 -2.25 -2.97 -14.42
N LEU A 57 -3.55 -3.17 -14.18
CA LEU A 57 -4.43 -3.89 -15.10
C LEU A 57 -4.54 -3.16 -16.44
N THR A 58 -4.78 -1.84 -16.41
CA THR A 58 -4.89 -1.02 -17.62
C THR A 58 -3.58 -1.01 -18.41
N LEU A 59 -2.44 -0.85 -17.73
CA LEU A 59 -1.12 -0.82 -18.38
C LEU A 59 -0.81 -2.17 -19.04
N THR A 60 -1.04 -3.27 -18.31
CA THR A 60 -0.83 -4.63 -18.82
C THR A 60 -1.74 -4.93 -20.01
N GLY A 61 -3.03 -4.61 -19.90
CA GLY A 61 -3.99 -4.82 -20.99
C GLY A 61 -3.66 -3.98 -22.22
N ALA A 62 -3.28 -2.71 -22.03
CA ALA A 62 -2.87 -1.84 -23.12
C ALA A 62 -1.60 -2.34 -23.82
N PHE A 63 -0.62 -2.84 -23.06
CA PHE A 63 0.60 -3.42 -23.62
C PHE A 63 0.31 -4.67 -24.46
N ILE A 64 -0.50 -5.60 -23.97
CA ILE A 64 -0.90 -6.78 -24.73
C ILE A 64 -1.66 -6.39 -26.00
N ALA A 65 -2.60 -5.45 -25.90
CA ALA A 65 -3.35 -4.95 -27.06
C ALA A 65 -2.42 -4.33 -28.10
N LEU A 66 -1.40 -3.57 -27.67
CA LEU A 66 -0.40 -3.00 -28.56
C LEU A 66 0.42 -4.08 -29.28
N VAL A 67 0.91 -5.08 -28.53
CA VAL A 67 1.67 -6.22 -29.10
C VAL A 67 0.82 -6.99 -30.10
N ALA A 68 -0.45 -7.25 -29.79
CA ALA A 68 -1.38 -7.92 -30.68
C ALA A 68 -1.65 -7.11 -31.96
N LEU A 69 -1.85 -5.80 -31.84
CA LEU A 69 -2.10 -4.91 -32.99
C LEU A 69 -0.88 -4.85 -33.92
N VAL A 70 0.31 -4.63 -33.37
CA VAL A 70 1.55 -4.50 -34.13
C VAL A 70 1.93 -5.85 -34.73
N GLY A 71 2.02 -6.90 -33.92
CA GLY A 71 2.40 -8.22 -34.38
C GLY A 71 1.38 -8.82 -35.35
N GLY A 72 0.08 -8.54 -35.19
CA GLY A 72 -0.94 -8.91 -36.17
C GLY A 72 -0.69 -8.29 -37.54
N ARG A 73 -0.32 -6.99 -37.60
CA ARG A 73 0.09 -6.35 -38.86
C ARG A 73 1.36 -6.97 -39.45
N LEU A 74 2.34 -7.33 -38.63
CA LEU A 74 3.57 -7.98 -39.11
C LEU A 74 3.27 -9.37 -39.67
N VAL A 75 2.38 -10.15 -39.06
CA VAL A 75 1.93 -11.46 -39.58
C VAL A 75 1.23 -11.30 -40.91
N LEU A 76 0.30 -10.34 -41.04
CA LEU A 76 -0.40 -10.07 -42.30
C LEU A 76 0.54 -9.63 -43.42
N SER A 77 1.64 -8.94 -43.09
CA SER A 77 2.68 -8.57 -44.05
C SER A 77 3.62 -9.71 -44.44
N GLY A 78 3.50 -10.89 -43.80
CA GLY A 78 4.42 -12.01 -43.98
C GLY A 78 5.80 -11.82 -43.34
N SER A 79 6.01 -10.74 -42.58
CA SER A 79 7.31 -10.42 -41.95
C SER A 79 7.65 -11.37 -40.79
N ILE A 80 6.64 -11.84 -40.06
CA ILE A 80 6.79 -12.82 -38.98
C ILE A 80 5.71 -13.91 -39.10
N GLY A 81 6.01 -15.12 -38.62
CA GLY A 81 5.01 -16.18 -38.51
C GLY A 81 4.06 -16.00 -37.32
N LEU A 82 2.91 -16.67 -37.36
CA LEU A 82 1.93 -16.67 -36.26
C LEU A 82 2.54 -17.12 -34.93
N GLY A 83 3.46 -18.10 -34.95
CA GLY A 83 4.15 -18.57 -33.76
C GLY A 83 4.96 -17.47 -33.06
N ALA A 84 5.63 -16.60 -33.81
CA ALA A 84 6.40 -15.48 -33.25
C ALA A 84 5.50 -14.47 -32.53
N LEU A 85 4.30 -14.19 -33.08
CA LEU A 85 3.30 -13.36 -32.41
C LEU A 85 2.83 -14.00 -31.10
N VAL A 86 2.50 -15.30 -31.11
CA VAL A 86 2.06 -16.01 -29.90
C VAL A 86 3.15 -16.00 -28.82
N SER A 87 4.41 -16.23 -29.20
CA SER A 87 5.55 -16.11 -28.29
C SER A 87 5.73 -14.70 -27.72
N ALA A 88 5.58 -13.66 -28.54
CA ALA A 88 5.67 -12.27 -28.10
C ALA A 88 4.57 -11.90 -27.10
N VAL A 89 3.32 -12.33 -27.36
CA VAL A 89 2.21 -12.14 -26.42
C VAL A 89 2.44 -12.94 -25.14
N GLY A 90 2.96 -14.16 -25.23
CA GLY A 90 3.33 -14.97 -24.06
C GLY A 90 4.38 -14.30 -23.18
N LEU A 91 5.43 -13.74 -23.77
CA LEU A 91 6.44 -12.94 -23.07
C LEU A 91 5.85 -11.67 -22.44
N ALA A 92 4.93 -11.00 -23.16
CA ALA A 92 4.25 -9.83 -22.64
C ALA A 92 3.38 -10.15 -21.42
N LEU A 93 2.74 -11.33 -21.39
CA LEU A 93 1.95 -11.83 -20.27
C LEU A 93 2.79 -12.22 -19.05
N PHE A 94 4.07 -12.53 -19.23
CA PHE A 94 5.00 -12.85 -18.14
C PHE A 94 5.49 -11.59 -17.40
N LEU A 95 5.60 -10.46 -18.10
CA LEU A 95 6.18 -9.21 -17.62
C LEU A 95 5.52 -8.60 -16.36
N PRO A 96 4.19 -8.71 -16.11
CA PRO A 96 3.55 -8.13 -14.93
C PRO A 96 4.10 -8.65 -13.60
N GLY A 97 4.51 -9.93 -13.54
CA GLY A 97 5.04 -10.54 -12.33
C GLY A 97 6.34 -9.85 -11.85
N PRO A 98 7.41 -9.86 -12.66
CA PRO A 98 8.66 -9.17 -12.34
C PRO A 98 8.49 -7.68 -12.06
N ILE A 99 7.66 -6.98 -12.86
CA ILE A 99 7.37 -5.55 -12.64
C ILE A 99 6.73 -5.32 -11.26
N SER A 100 5.80 -6.18 -10.86
CA SER A 100 5.14 -6.08 -9.56
C SER A 100 6.13 -6.27 -8.40
N VAL A 101 7.08 -7.20 -8.53
CA VAL A 101 8.15 -7.41 -7.55
C VAL A 101 9.03 -6.16 -7.45
N LEU A 102 9.47 -5.61 -8.58
CA LEU A 102 10.27 -4.38 -8.62
C LEU A 102 9.55 -3.20 -7.97
N ALA A 103 8.26 -3.03 -8.25
CA ALA A 103 7.44 -1.98 -7.64
C ALA A 103 7.32 -2.16 -6.11
N TRP A 104 7.13 -3.40 -5.66
CA TRP A 104 7.06 -3.72 -4.23
C TRP A 104 8.39 -3.43 -3.51
N VAL A 105 9.52 -3.87 -4.09
CA VAL A 105 10.87 -3.60 -3.55
C VAL A 105 11.13 -2.09 -3.45
N GLY A 106 10.75 -1.32 -4.48
CA GLY A 106 10.89 0.14 -4.45
C GLY A 106 10.10 0.79 -3.33
N ALA A 107 8.85 0.36 -3.13
CA ALA A 107 8.00 0.84 -2.04
C ALA A 107 8.55 0.46 -0.66
N GLU A 108 9.10 -0.75 -0.52
CA GLU A 108 9.70 -1.22 0.73
C GLU A 108 10.96 -0.44 1.08
N LEU A 109 11.82 -0.16 0.08
CA LEU A 109 13.02 0.66 0.27
C LEU A 109 12.68 2.09 0.70
N ALA A 110 11.62 2.69 0.13
CA ALA A 110 11.14 4.01 0.53
C ALA A 110 10.66 4.02 1.99
N ARG A 111 9.92 2.99 2.42
CA ARG A 111 9.51 2.82 3.83
C ARG A 111 10.70 2.65 4.75
N ALA A 112 11.67 1.81 4.36
CA ALA A 112 12.87 1.57 5.13
C ALA A 112 13.67 2.86 5.34
N ARG A 113 13.86 3.66 4.29
CA ARG A 113 14.52 4.98 4.38
C ARG A 113 13.77 5.94 5.29
N ALA A 114 12.45 6.04 5.16
CA ALA A 114 11.64 6.90 6.03
C ALA A 114 11.71 6.46 7.51
N SER A 115 11.79 5.16 7.78
CA SER A 115 11.97 4.64 9.13
C SER A 115 13.36 4.94 9.69
N ALA A 116 14.40 4.77 8.88
CA ALA A 116 15.78 5.08 9.27
C ALA A 116 15.95 6.58 9.58
N ALA A 117 15.34 7.46 8.78
CA ALA A 117 15.35 8.90 9.04
C ALA A 117 14.75 9.25 10.41
N ARG A 118 13.58 8.69 10.75
CA ARG A 118 12.97 8.92 12.08
C ARG A 118 13.85 8.43 13.23
N ILE A 119 14.55 7.31 13.05
CA ILE A 119 15.48 6.80 14.08
C ILE A 119 16.68 7.76 14.22
N ALA A 120 17.22 8.24 13.11
CA ALA A 120 18.30 9.22 13.12
C ALA A 120 17.89 10.54 13.80
N ASP A 121 16.67 11.02 13.55
CA ASP A 121 16.13 12.23 14.21
C ASP A 121 16.06 12.07 15.74
N VAL A 122 15.62 10.89 16.22
CA VAL A 122 15.56 10.59 17.66
C VAL A 122 16.96 10.49 18.27
N LEU A 123 17.92 9.88 17.57
CA LEU A 123 19.31 9.77 18.03
C LEU A 123 20.04 11.13 18.03
N ALA A 124 19.64 12.04 17.13
CA ALA A 124 20.20 13.38 17.03
C ALA A 124 19.53 14.40 17.98
N ALA A 125 18.43 14.04 18.62
CA ALA A 125 17.76 14.92 19.58
C ALA A 125 18.70 15.21 20.77
N PRO A 126 18.90 16.49 21.16
CA PRO A 126 19.70 16.82 22.34
C PRO A 126 19.12 16.12 23.56
N GLY A 127 19.94 15.40 24.32
CA GLY A 127 19.51 14.82 25.58
C GLY A 127 19.04 15.94 26.51
N GLU A 128 17.81 15.82 27.02
CA GLU A 128 17.40 16.63 28.17
C GLU A 128 18.31 16.24 29.32
N THR A 129 19.38 17.00 29.54
CA THR A 129 20.11 16.97 30.79
C THR A 129 19.15 17.45 31.86
N THR A 130 18.52 16.52 32.56
CA THR A 130 17.93 16.76 33.87
C THR A 130 19.06 17.24 34.78
N GLY A 131 19.25 18.56 34.82
CA GLY A 131 20.09 19.24 35.78
C GLY A 131 19.27 19.60 37.01
N GLY A 132 19.80 19.31 38.20
CA GLY A 132 19.34 19.83 39.48
C GLY A 132 18.43 18.89 40.25
#